data_AF-A0A8U0P4L7-F1
#
_entry.id   AF-A0A8U0P4L7-F1
#
_cell.length_a   1.000
_cell.length_b   1.000
_cell.length_c   1.000
_cell.angle_alpha   90.00
_cell.angle_beta   90.00
_cell.angle_gamma   90.00
#
_symmetry.space_group_name_H-M   'P 1'
#
loop_
_entity.id
_entity.type
_entity.pdbx_description
1 polymer ?
#
loop_
_entity_poly.entity_id
_entity_poly.type
_entity_poly.pdbx_seq_one_letter_code
_entity_poly.pdbx_strand_id
1 'polypeptide(L)'
;MDFKSTFAFGISIMNFVDSLITLFLLTLLYLSAVKSAHIPKEGWRISHDGAPGYNVFSASVQKVPSFVGLREGLKEGVSTEAYQSHSERGNERDTLMVISFMEVYNKSLCQPRELLVEIAQEYPEEVEHIFIPSCVVLTRCAGCCNDEMLECTPTSTHNMTMEIKRIKPQRQENDIFMSFTEHSACECRPKKEVKEQRQKKPRKGKGKGQKRKRKKNHDQKNREAQCEPCCDGCSERRKQGFIQDPLTCQCSCRNSNAHCRARYLELNERTCRCDKPRR
;
A
#
# COMPACT_ATOMS: atom_id res chain seq x y z
N MET A 1 43.78 55.87 -49.85
CA MET A 1 43.55 54.45 -50.14
C MET A 1 44.00 53.65 -48.92
N ASP A 2 43.03 53.16 -48.17
CA ASP A 2 43.11 52.87 -46.73
C ASP A 2 43.59 51.46 -46.39
N PHE A 3 44.90 51.33 -46.10
CA PHE A 3 45.54 50.07 -45.70
C PHE A 3 45.02 49.48 -44.38
N LYS A 4 44.43 50.32 -43.51
CA LYS A 4 43.86 49.91 -42.20
C LYS A 4 42.53 49.18 -42.32
N SER A 5 41.75 49.45 -43.36
CA SER A 5 40.44 48.80 -43.55
C SER A 5 40.63 47.35 -44.02
N THR A 6 41.52 47.12 -44.98
CA THR A 6 41.80 45.79 -45.55
C THR A 6 42.33 44.80 -44.52
N PHE A 7 43.12 45.26 -43.55
CA PHE A 7 43.68 44.39 -42.49
C PHE A 7 42.64 43.96 -41.45
N ALA A 8 41.70 44.85 -41.08
CA ALA A 8 40.62 44.53 -40.16
C ALA A 8 39.60 43.56 -40.79
N PHE A 9 39.32 43.71 -42.09
CA PHE A 9 38.50 42.75 -42.84
C PHE A 9 39.18 41.38 -42.95
N GLY A 10 40.49 41.31 -43.18
CA GLY A 10 41.25 40.05 -43.22
C GLY A 10 41.25 39.27 -41.91
N ILE A 11 41.39 39.96 -40.77
CA ILE A 11 41.33 39.35 -39.44
C ILE A 11 39.92 38.83 -39.14
N SER A 12 38.87 39.58 -39.53
CA SER A 12 37.49 39.12 -39.35
C SER A 12 37.16 37.90 -40.22
N ILE A 13 37.75 37.80 -41.42
CA ILE A 13 37.60 36.64 -42.30
C ILE A 13 38.37 35.44 -41.76
N MET A 14 39.60 35.60 -41.27
CA MET A 14 40.37 34.51 -40.66
C MET A 14 39.67 33.95 -39.41
N ASN A 15 39.13 34.80 -38.54
CA ASN A 15 38.35 34.34 -37.38
C ASN A 15 37.01 33.67 -37.78
N PHE A 16 36.39 34.11 -38.87
CA PHE A 16 35.19 33.46 -39.40
C PHE A 16 35.49 32.09 -39.99
N VAL A 17 36.60 31.97 -40.72
CA VAL A 17 37.08 30.69 -41.26
C VAL A 17 37.49 29.75 -40.13
N ASP A 18 38.17 30.22 -39.09
CA ASP A 18 38.51 29.43 -37.91
C ASP A 18 37.26 28.98 -37.13
N SER A 19 36.25 29.83 -37.02
CA SER A 19 34.95 29.48 -36.42
C SER A 19 34.21 28.40 -37.23
N LEU A 20 34.24 28.50 -38.57
CA LEU A 20 33.66 27.48 -39.44
C LEU A 20 34.42 26.15 -39.38
N ILE A 21 35.76 26.20 -39.33
CA ILE A 21 36.60 25.00 -39.17
C ILE A 21 36.33 24.34 -37.82
N THR A 22 36.25 25.11 -36.73
CA THR A 22 35.94 24.55 -35.40
C THR A 22 34.55 23.95 -35.32
N LEU A 23 33.52 24.57 -35.91
CA LEU A 23 32.18 23.98 -36.05
C LEU A 23 32.18 22.70 -36.89
N PHE A 24 32.96 22.66 -37.97
CA PHE A 24 33.08 21.47 -38.82
C PHE A 24 33.79 20.31 -38.08
N LEU A 25 34.84 20.61 -37.33
CA LEU A 25 35.54 19.60 -36.52
C LEU A 25 34.66 19.10 -35.35
N LEU A 26 33.89 19.96 -34.70
CA LEU A 26 32.92 19.58 -33.67
C LEU A 26 31.80 18.68 -34.22
N THR A 27 31.29 18.97 -35.42
CA THR A 27 30.26 18.14 -36.05
C THR A 27 30.81 16.79 -36.52
N LEU A 28 32.06 16.72 -37.00
CA LEU A 28 32.73 15.45 -37.30
C LEU A 28 33.02 14.61 -36.05
N LEU A 29 33.41 15.23 -34.94
CA LEU A 29 33.57 14.55 -33.63
C LEU A 29 32.23 14.03 -33.10
N TYR A 30 31.15 14.81 -33.25
CA TYR A 30 29.81 14.38 -32.88
C TYR A 30 29.31 13.20 -33.74
N LEU A 31 29.51 13.26 -35.06
CA LEU A 31 29.08 12.20 -35.98
C LEU A 31 29.91 10.91 -35.83
N SER A 32 31.19 11.01 -35.47
CA SER A 32 32.02 9.83 -35.15
C SER A 32 31.66 9.19 -33.80
N ALA A 33 31.21 9.99 -32.82
CA ALA A 33 30.62 9.47 -31.59
C ALA A 33 29.28 8.75 -31.86
N VAL A 34 28.42 9.29 -32.74
CA VAL A 34 27.15 8.65 -33.14
C VAL A 34 27.38 7.38 -33.95
N LYS A 35 28.42 7.31 -34.80
CA LYS A 35 28.76 6.12 -35.58
C LYS A 35 29.38 4.97 -34.75
N SER A 36 29.72 5.24 -33.48
CA SER A 36 30.13 4.21 -32.51
C SER A 36 28.96 3.63 -31.70
N ALA A 37 27.73 4.13 -31.90
CA ALA A 37 26.51 3.55 -31.34
C ALA A 37 25.77 2.72 -32.39
N HIS A 38 26.42 1.67 -32.89
CA HIS A 38 25.71 0.60 -33.59
C HIS A 38 24.93 -0.19 -32.52
N ILE A 39 23.61 0.02 -32.44
CA ILE A 39 22.71 -0.78 -31.62
C ILE A 39 22.67 -2.19 -32.23
N PRO A 40 23.17 -3.25 -31.56
CA PRO A 40 22.98 -4.60 -32.04
C PRO A 40 21.51 -4.97 -31.78
N LYS A 41 20.76 -5.24 -32.85
CA LYS A 41 19.48 -5.96 -32.75
C LYS A 41 19.79 -7.45 -32.66
N GLU A 42 20.20 -7.90 -31.50
CA GLU A 42 20.39 -9.33 -31.22
C GLU A 42 19.84 -9.58 -29.81
N GLY A 43 18.81 -10.42 -29.72
CA GLY A 43 18.05 -10.68 -28.50
C GLY A 43 18.92 -11.22 -27.37
N TRP A 44 18.70 -10.70 -26.17
CA TRP A 44 19.31 -11.18 -24.94
C TRP A 44 18.77 -12.59 -24.62
N ARG A 45 19.41 -13.62 -25.19
CA ARG A 45 19.33 -14.99 -24.66
C ARG A 45 20.12 -15.03 -23.36
N ILE A 46 19.42 -15.11 -22.24
CA ILE A 46 20.02 -15.52 -20.97
C ILE A 46 20.15 -17.04 -21.01
N SER A 47 21.33 -17.53 -21.33
CA SER A 47 21.72 -18.88 -20.90
C SER A 47 22.03 -18.80 -19.42
N HIS A 48 21.21 -19.46 -18.61
CA HIS A 48 21.54 -19.78 -17.23
C HIS A 48 22.48 -20.99 -17.26
N ASP A 49 23.77 -20.76 -17.06
CA ASP A 49 24.71 -21.78 -16.65
C ASP A 49 25.49 -21.28 -15.43
N GLY A 50 25.29 -21.99 -14.31
CA GLY A 50 26.40 -22.50 -13.51
C GLY A 50 27.33 -21.54 -12.77
N ALA A 51 27.03 -21.38 -11.48
CA ALA A 51 27.95 -21.32 -10.35
C ALA A 51 28.53 -19.95 -9.89
N PRO A 52 28.64 -19.74 -8.55
CA PRO A 52 29.03 -18.46 -7.96
C PRO A 52 30.52 -18.43 -7.60
N GLY A 53 31.25 -17.47 -8.15
CA GLY A 53 32.57 -17.06 -7.66
C GLY A 53 32.47 -15.69 -7.01
N TYR A 54 32.27 -15.65 -5.68
CA TYR A 54 32.52 -14.43 -4.92
C TYR A 54 34.03 -14.31 -4.70
N ASN A 55 34.64 -13.21 -5.13
CA ASN A 55 35.92 -12.76 -4.61
C ASN A 55 35.70 -11.40 -3.98
N VAL A 56 35.55 -11.43 -2.66
CA VAL A 56 35.69 -10.29 -1.76
C VAL A 56 37.16 -9.85 -1.83
N PHE A 57 37.38 -8.57 -2.11
CA PHE A 57 38.64 -7.92 -1.75
C PHE A 57 38.82 -8.02 -0.23
N SER A 58 39.76 -8.84 0.22
CA SER A 58 40.37 -8.65 1.53
C SER A 58 41.87 -8.87 1.41
N ALA A 59 42.58 -7.84 1.83
CA ALA A 59 44.02 -7.81 1.96
C ALA A 59 44.51 -8.79 3.03
N SER A 60 45.79 -9.16 2.88
CA SER A 60 46.68 -9.67 3.92
C SER A 60 46.65 -11.18 4.21
N VAL A 61 47.48 -11.87 3.41
CA VAL A 61 48.32 -13.03 3.71
C VAL A 61 48.63 -13.21 5.22
N GLN A 62 48.27 -14.36 5.82
CA GLN A 62 49.21 -15.35 6.39
C GLN A 62 48.51 -16.57 7.05
N LYS A 63 49.05 -17.76 6.72
CA LYS A 63 49.13 -19.02 7.50
C LYS A 63 47.88 -19.91 7.71
N VAL A 64 47.92 -21.08 7.08
CA VAL A 64 47.31 -22.36 7.51
C VAL A 64 48.15 -22.94 8.69
N PRO A 65 47.60 -23.78 9.60
CA PRO A 65 47.39 -25.20 9.26
C PRO A 65 46.09 -25.85 9.81
N SER A 66 45.76 -26.97 9.15
CA SER A 66 44.92 -28.13 9.48
C SER A 66 44.27 -28.28 10.87
N PHE A 67 42.99 -28.66 10.88
CA PHE A 67 42.50 -29.70 11.80
C PHE A 67 41.32 -30.48 11.19
N VAL A 68 41.29 -31.78 11.51
CA VAL A 68 40.48 -32.87 10.94
C VAL A 68 39.27 -33.16 11.83
N GLY A 69 38.13 -33.56 11.26
CA GLY A 69 37.25 -34.58 11.89
C GLY A 69 35.75 -34.30 12.09
N LEU A 70 34.94 -34.88 11.19
CA LEU A 70 33.76 -35.75 11.45
C LEU A 70 32.47 -35.17 12.10
N ARG A 71 31.34 -35.12 11.36
CA ARG A 71 30.33 -36.22 11.22
C ARG A 71 29.12 -35.82 10.36
N GLU A 72 28.59 -36.84 9.68
CA GLU A 72 27.52 -36.85 8.67
C GLU A 72 26.10 -36.70 9.25
N GLY A 73 25.15 -36.32 8.40
CA GLY A 73 23.71 -36.25 8.73
C GLY A 73 22.82 -35.84 7.55
N LEU A 74 22.81 -36.68 6.52
CA LEU A 74 22.00 -36.67 5.28
C LEU A 74 20.48 -36.49 5.53
N LYS A 75 19.83 -35.54 4.81
CA LYS A 75 18.47 -35.71 4.24
C LYS A 75 18.34 -34.96 2.91
N GLU A 76 18.19 -35.76 1.86
CA GLU A 76 17.77 -35.44 0.50
C GLU A 76 16.44 -34.65 0.55
N GLY A 77 16.20 -33.59 -0.23
CA GLY A 77 16.24 -33.57 -1.70
C GLY A 77 14.83 -33.77 -2.24
N VAL A 78 14.02 -32.69 -2.29
CA VAL A 78 12.78 -32.66 -3.10
C VAL A 78 12.77 -31.32 -3.85
N SER A 79 13.45 -31.31 -5.00
CA SER A 79 13.29 -30.29 -6.03
C SER A 79 11.99 -30.58 -6.78
N THR A 80 10.97 -29.75 -6.61
CA THR A 80 9.79 -29.79 -7.47
C THR A 80 10.18 -29.25 -8.85
N GLU A 81 10.30 -30.15 -9.80
CA GLU A 81 10.58 -29.86 -11.20
C GLU A 81 9.44 -29.02 -11.82
N ALA A 82 9.82 -28.01 -12.61
CA ALA A 82 8.92 -27.23 -13.41
C ALA A 82 8.21 -28.13 -14.44
N TYR A 83 6.88 -28.14 -14.44
CA TYR A 83 6.08 -28.88 -15.40
C TYR A 83 6.16 -28.19 -16.78
N GLN A 84 7.14 -28.60 -17.59
CA GLN A 84 7.37 -28.08 -18.93
C GLN A 84 6.48 -28.83 -19.94
N SER A 85 5.40 -28.19 -20.41
CA SER A 85 4.63 -28.73 -21.54
C SER A 85 5.35 -28.44 -22.85
N HIS A 86 5.97 -29.45 -23.45
CA HIS A 86 6.46 -29.39 -24.82
C HIS A 86 5.27 -29.46 -25.80
N SER A 87 5.19 -28.48 -26.71
CA SER A 87 4.44 -28.61 -27.95
C SER A 87 5.29 -28.04 -29.09
N GLU A 88 6.09 -28.91 -29.72
CA GLU A 88 6.79 -28.58 -30.96
C GLU A 88 5.80 -28.58 -32.14
N ARG A 89 5.50 -27.39 -32.66
CA ARG A 89 5.26 -27.16 -34.09
C ARG A 89 5.29 -25.66 -34.36
N GLY A 90 6.17 -25.28 -35.28
CA GLY A 90 6.51 -23.89 -35.56
C GLY A 90 5.30 -22.99 -35.78
N ASN A 91 5.27 -21.89 -35.04
CA ASN A 91 4.87 -20.58 -35.52
C ASN A 91 5.40 -19.55 -34.51
N GLU A 92 5.92 -18.44 -35.01
CA GLU A 92 6.31 -17.26 -34.25
C GLU A 92 5.07 -16.77 -33.48
N ARG A 93 4.98 -17.20 -32.23
CA ARG A 93 3.97 -16.77 -31.28
C ARG A 93 4.73 -16.47 -30.02
N ASP A 94 4.73 -15.21 -29.65
CA ASP A 94 4.94 -14.75 -28.29
C ASP A 94 4.22 -15.74 -27.38
N THR A 95 4.97 -16.68 -26.80
CA THR A 95 4.42 -17.62 -25.85
C THR A 95 4.06 -16.73 -24.68
N LEU A 96 2.77 -16.47 -24.50
CA LEU A 96 2.28 -15.67 -23.39
C LEU A 96 2.87 -16.29 -22.13
N MET A 97 3.91 -15.66 -21.56
CA MET A 97 4.55 -16.14 -20.35
C MET A 97 3.51 -16.04 -19.23
N VAL A 98 2.86 -17.15 -18.95
CA VAL A 98 1.86 -17.23 -17.88
C VAL A 98 2.61 -17.31 -16.57
N ILE A 99 2.53 -16.24 -15.79
CA ILE A 99 3.05 -16.21 -14.42
C ILE A 99 2.23 -17.20 -13.58
N SER A 100 2.91 -18.07 -12.82
CA SER A 100 2.23 -19.09 -12.02
C SER A 100 1.37 -18.47 -10.91
N PHE A 101 0.29 -19.16 -10.52
CA PHE A 101 -0.59 -18.69 -9.44
C PHE A 101 0.18 -18.40 -8.14
N MET A 102 1.08 -19.31 -7.74
CA MET A 102 1.85 -19.14 -6.50
C MET A 102 2.80 -17.94 -6.58
N GLU A 103 3.36 -17.65 -7.76
CA GLU A 103 4.19 -16.47 -7.95
C GLU A 103 3.36 -15.19 -7.86
N VAL A 104 2.18 -15.14 -8.49
CA VAL A 104 1.26 -14.01 -8.38
C VAL A 104 0.82 -13.81 -6.93
N TYR A 105 0.46 -14.89 -6.23
CA TYR A 105 0.05 -14.86 -4.84
C TYR A 105 1.16 -14.29 -3.96
N ASN A 106 2.36 -14.89 -3.99
CA ASN A 106 3.49 -14.45 -3.16
C ASN A 106 3.92 -13.02 -3.47
N LYS A 107 3.90 -12.62 -4.75
CA LYS A 107 4.22 -11.26 -5.17
C LYS A 107 3.13 -10.25 -4.83
N SER A 108 1.89 -10.67 -4.58
CA SER A 108 0.78 -9.77 -4.24
C SER A 108 0.48 -9.69 -2.74
N LEU A 109 1.08 -10.53 -1.91
CA LEU A 109 0.91 -10.51 -0.44
C LEU A 109 1.17 -9.12 0.19
N CYS A 110 0.39 -8.81 1.23
CA CYS A 110 0.54 -7.63 2.08
C CYS A 110 1.93 -7.61 2.74
N GLN A 111 2.80 -6.70 2.29
CA GLN A 111 4.15 -6.51 2.84
C GLN A 111 4.64 -5.07 2.65
N PRO A 112 5.72 -4.66 3.34
CA PRO A 112 6.39 -3.38 3.06
C PRO A 112 6.95 -3.36 1.63
N ARG A 113 6.64 -2.30 0.88
CA ARG A 113 7.10 -2.10 -0.51
C ARG A 113 7.44 -0.63 -0.75
N GLU A 114 8.38 -0.41 -1.64
CA GLU A 114 8.74 0.92 -2.12
C GLU A 114 7.61 1.49 -2.99
N LEU A 115 7.08 2.64 -2.60
CA LEU A 115 6.06 3.39 -3.34
C LEU A 115 6.51 4.83 -3.53
N LEU A 116 6.13 5.42 -4.66
CA LEU A 116 6.27 6.85 -4.89
C LEU A 116 5.11 7.58 -4.21
N VAL A 117 5.44 8.43 -3.24
CA VAL A 117 4.48 9.24 -2.49
C VAL A 117 4.69 10.71 -2.83
N GLU A 118 3.62 11.40 -3.20
CA GLU A 118 3.66 12.83 -3.49
C GLU A 118 3.79 13.64 -2.20
N ILE A 119 4.77 14.54 -2.14
CA ILE A 119 5.09 15.30 -0.92
C ILE A 119 3.93 16.23 -0.54
N ALA A 120 3.27 16.84 -1.52
CA ALA A 120 2.13 17.74 -1.31
C ALA A 120 0.92 17.04 -0.66
N GLN A 121 0.73 15.74 -0.89
CA GLN A 121 -0.36 14.97 -0.30
C GLN A 121 -0.10 14.65 1.18
N GLU A 122 1.15 14.41 1.56
CA GLU A 122 1.54 14.16 2.96
C GLU A 122 1.54 15.46 3.79
N TYR A 123 1.84 16.60 3.15
CA TYR A 123 1.92 17.91 3.78
C TYR A 123 0.97 18.94 3.16
N PRO A 124 -0.37 18.76 3.30
CA PRO A 124 -1.36 19.62 2.67
C PRO A 124 -1.38 21.06 3.24
N GLU A 125 -0.73 21.31 4.37
CA GLU A 125 -0.65 22.65 4.97
C GLU A 125 0.32 23.57 4.19
N GLU A 126 1.20 23.03 3.33
CA GLU A 126 2.25 23.77 2.63
C GLU A 126 1.91 24.20 1.18
N VAL A 127 0.63 24.46 0.87
CA VAL A 127 0.06 24.70 -0.49
C VAL A 127 0.75 25.74 -1.39
N GLU A 128 1.63 26.60 -0.87
CA GLU A 128 2.30 27.66 -1.63
C GLU A 128 3.68 27.27 -2.22
N HIS A 129 4.11 26.02 -2.09
CA HIS A 129 5.50 25.62 -2.38
C HIS A 129 5.59 24.54 -3.46
N ILE A 130 6.61 24.67 -4.30
CA ILE A 130 7.02 23.62 -5.24
C ILE A 130 8.16 22.85 -4.58
N PHE A 131 8.01 21.53 -4.50
CA PHE A 131 9.03 20.62 -3.97
C PHE A 131 9.81 19.95 -5.10
N ILE A 132 11.13 19.88 -4.95
CA ILE A 132 12.01 19.13 -5.83
C ILE A 132 12.81 18.11 -5.00
N PRO A 133 12.60 16.79 -5.21
CA PRO A 133 11.61 16.20 -6.11
C PRO A 133 10.16 16.43 -5.63
N SER A 134 9.17 16.26 -6.52
CA SER A 134 7.74 16.36 -6.15
C SER A 134 7.21 15.11 -5.43
N CYS A 135 7.89 13.98 -5.60
CA CYS A 135 7.60 12.70 -4.95
C CYS A 135 8.87 12.06 -4.41
N VAL A 136 8.72 11.24 -3.38
CA VAL A 136 9.80 10.49 -2.74
C VAL A 136 9.46 9.01 -2.71
N VAL A 137 10.50 8.16 -2.73
CA VAL A 137 10.33 6.71 -2.56
C VAL A 137 10.27 6.42 -1.06
N LEU A 138 9.16 5.84 -0.60
CA LEU A 138 8.96 5.43 0.79
C LEU A 138 8.54 3.97 0.86
N THR A 139 9.00 3.30 1.90
CA THR A 139 8.49 1.97 2.23
C THR A 139 7.13 2.09 2.90
N ARG A 140 6.08 1.63 2.22
CA ARG A 140 4.69 1.64 2.71
C ARG A 140 4.09 0.24 2.58
N CYS A 141 3.03 -0.02 3.33
CA CYS A 141 2.33 -1.30 3.27
C CYS A 141 1.53 -1.37 1.97
N ALA A 142 1.81 -2.39 1.15
CA ALA A 142 1.09 -2.61 -0.10
C ALA A 142 0.98 -4.10 -0.41
N GLY A 143 -0.05 -4.44 -1.18
CA GLY A 143 -0.44 -5.80 -1.49
C GLY A 143 -1.91 -6.03 -1.17
N CYS A 144 -2.36 -7.26 -1.37
CA CYS A 144 -3.71 -7.71 -1.09
C CYS A 144 -3.73 -8.65 0.13
N CYS A 145 -4.93 -8.75 0.71
CA CYS A 145 -5.29 -9.75 1.69
C CYS A 145 -6.24 -10.76 1.02
N ASN A 146 -6.37 -11.96 1.59
CA ASN A 146 -7.24 -13.00 1.03
C ASN A 146 -8.72 -12.59 1.02
N ASP A 147 -9.15 -11.81 2.01
CA ASP A 147 -10.53 -11.35 2.15
C ASP A 147 -10.64 -9.85 1.94
N GLU A 148 -11.67 -9.40 1.21
CA GLU A 148 -11.95 -7.98 0.99
C GLU A 148 -12.33 -7.23 2.28
N MET A 149 -12.77 -7.97 3.30
CA MET A 149 -13.06 -7.46 4.64
C MET A 149 -11.78 -7.14 5.44
N LEU A 150 -10.62 -7.59 4.97
CA LEU A 150 -9.32 -7.28 5.54
C LEU A 150 -8.65 -6.13 4.78
N GLU A 151 -7.82 -5.36 5.48
CA GLU A 151 -7.01 -4.28 4.96
C GLU A 151 -5.55 -4.47 5.38
N CYS A 152 -4.64 -4.22 4.44
CA CYS A 152 -3.21 -4.26 4.69
C CYS A 152 -2.79 -3.02 5.48
N THR A 153 -2.51 -3.20 6.77
CA THR A 153 -2.21 -2.08 7.69
C THR A 153 -0.81 -2.22 8.29
N PRO A 154 -0.13 -1.10 8.61
CA PRO A 154 1.18 -1.16 9.26
C PRO A 154 1.07 -1.64 10.71
N THR A 155 1.96 -2.55 11.08
CA THR A 155 2.13 -3.03 12.46
C THR A 155 3.22 -2.24 13.18
N SER A 156 4.24 -1.79 12.45
CA SER A 156 5.35 -1.00 12.98
C SER A 156 5.80 0.05 11.98
N THR A 157 6.04 1.27 12.44
CA THR A 157 6.44 2.42 11.62
C THR A 157 7.65 3.13 12.22
N HIS A 158 8.39 3.83 11.37
CA HIS A 158 9.49 4.69 11.78
C HIS A 158 9.55 5.94 10.89
N ASN A 159 10.26 6.97 11.34
CA ASN A 159 10.39 8.21 10.58
C ASN A 159 11.73 8.27 9.85
N MET A 160 11.70 8.69 8.59
CA MET A 160 12.87 8.90 7.75
C MET A 160 12.94 10.36 7.34
N THR A 161 14.08 11.02 7.59
CA THR A 161 14.29 12.41 7.20
C THR A 161 14.99 12.50 5.86
N MET A 162 14.42 13.27 4.93
CA MET A 162 14.94 13.48 3.59
C MET A 162 15.20 14.96 3.33
N GLU A 163 16.22 15.25 2.54
CA GLU A 163 16.53 16.60 2.06
C GLU A 163 15.72 16.88 0.79
N ILE A 164 14.92 17.95 0.83
CA ILE A 164 14.01 18.35 -0.25
C ILE A 164 14.23 19.82 -0.54
N LYS A 165 14.29 20.17 -1.82
CA LYS A 165 14.33 21.59 -2.21
C LYS A 165 12.92 22.17 -2.17
N ARG A 166 12.79 23.31 -1.51
CA ARG A 166 11.55 24.09 -1.46
C ARG A 166 11.72 25.37 -2.26
N ILE A 167 10.90 25.54 -3.28
CA ILE A 167 10.88 26.74 -4.12
C ILE A 167 9.62 27.55 -3.81
N LYS A 168 9.81 28.82 -3.47
CA LYS A 168 8.73 29.80 -3.37
C LYS A 168 8.63 30.52 -4.72
N PRO A 169 7.43 30.67 -5.32
CA PRO A 169 7.28 31.35 -6.62
C PRO A 169 7.89 32.76 -6.67
N GLN A 170 8.03 33.41 -5.50
CA GLN A 170 8.54 34.78 -5.35
C GLN A 170 9.88 34.89 -4.59
N ARG A 171 10.52 33.78 -4.19
CA ARG A 171 11.79 33.79 -3.43
C ARG A 171 12.72 32.63 -3.77
N GLN A 172 13.98 32.77 -3.35
CA GLN A 172 15.08 31.83 -3.56
C GLN A 172 14.80 30.41 -3.04
N GLU A 173 15.37 29.41 -3.72
CA GLU A 173 15.36 27.99 -3.33
C GLU A 173 16.01 27.81 -1.95
N ASN A 174 15.44 26.96 -1.10
CA ASN A 174 16.08 26.53 0.14
C ASN A 174 16.02 25.01 0.26
N ASP A 175 17.14 24.41 0.64
CA ASP A 175 17.22 22.99 0.99
C ASP A 175 16.66 22.82 2.41
N ILE A 176 15.66 21.95 2.57
CA ILE A 176 14.99 21.69 3.85
C ILE A 176 14.95 20.21 4.16
N PHE A 177 14.95 19.88 5.45
CA PHE A 177 14.74 18.51 5.90
C PHE A 177 13.26 18.30 6.20
N MET A 178 12.67 17.28 5.59
CA MET A 178 11.32 16.81 5.89
C MET A 178 11.36 15.38 6.42
N SER A 179 10.51 15.07 7.39
CA SER A 179 10.37 13.72 7.93
C SER A 179 9.19 12.99 7.32
N PHE A 180 9.36 11.79 6.80
CA PHE A 180 8.28 10.95 6.29
C PHE A 180 8.14 9.69 7.13
N THR A 181 6.93 9.13 7.21
CA THR A 181 6.69 7.86 7.90
C THR A 181 6.90 6.69 6.95
N GLU A 182 7.75 5.74 7.32
CA GLU A 182 7.94 4.46 6.66
C GLU A 182 7.38 3.30 7.48
N HIS A 183 6.92 2.26 6.79
CA HIS A 183 6.34 1.07 7.40
C HIS A 183 7.40 -0.06 7.39
N SER A 184 7.76 -0.56 8.57
CA SER A 184 8.74 -1.63 8.73
C SER A 184 8.11 -3.03 8.76
N ALA A 185 6.84 -3.14 9.13
CA ALA A 185 6.09 -4.39 9.14
C ALA A 185 4.60 -4.15 8.84
N CYS A 186 3.95 -5.10 8.17
CA CYS A 186 2.56 -5.00 7.71
C CYS A 186 1.78 -6.28 8.04
N GLU A 187 0.48 -6.14 8.28
CA GLU A 187 -0.43 -7.26 8.58
C GLU A 187 -1.85 -6.98 8.06
N CYS A 188 -2.55 -8.04 7.65
CA CYS A 188 -3.95 -7.98 7.25
C CYS A 188 -4.87 -7.92 8.48
N ARG A 189 -5.59 -6.82 8.65
CA ARG A 189 -6.52 -6.62 9.77
C ARG A 189 -7.93 -6.33 9.29
N PRO A 190 -8.98 -6.69 10.07
CA PRO A 190 -10.36 -6.38 9.69
C PRO A 190 -10.58 -4.88 9.50
N LYS A 191 -11.17 -4.51 8.36
CA LYS A 191 -11.58 -3.14 8.06
C LYS A 191 -12.56 -2.69 9.13
N LYS A 192 -12.29 -1.55 9.76
CA LYS A 192 -13.30 -0.87 10.58
C LYS A 192 -14.36 -0.37 9.60
N GLU A 193 -15.60 -0.85 9.73
CA GLU A 193 -16.69 -0.35 8.90
C GLU A 193 -16.81 1.17 9.08
N VAL A 194 -16.30 1.93 8.10
CA VAL A 194 -16.68 3.31 7.93
C VAL A 194 -18.14 3.23 7.55
N LYS A 195 -19.03 3.45 8.53
CA LYS A 195 -20.43 3.76 8.23
C LYS A 195 -20.40 4.99 7.35
N GLU A 196 -20.39 4.77 6.04
CA GLU A 196 -20.62 5.76 5.03
C GLU A 196 -21.94 6.38 5.41
N GLN A 197 -21.87 7.53 6.08
CA GLN A 197 -23.04 8.32 6.34
C GLN A 197 -23.43 8.81 4.96
N ARG A 198 -24.20 8.00 4.23
CA ARG A 198 -24.99 8.44 3.09
C ARG A 198 -25.76 9.62 3.63
N GLN A 199 -25.26 10.81 3.35
CA GLN A 199 -25.86 12.07 3.75
C GLN A 199 -27.22 12.07 3.07
N LYS A 200 -28.25 11.61 3.80
CA LYS A 200 -29.64 11.84 3.41
C LYS A 200 -29.80 13.36 3.50
N LYS A 201 -29.58 14.04 2.37
CA LYS A 201 -29.90 15.46 2.21
C LYS A 201 -31.31 15.66 2.78
N PRO A 202 -31.50 16.50 3.82
CA PRO A 202 -32.82 16.71 4.37
C PRO A 202 -33.64 17.46 3.31
N ARG A 203 -34.65 16.79 2.75
CA ARG A 203 -35.67 17.48 1.95
C ARG A 203 -36.37 18.48 2.87
N LYS A 204 -36.11 19.76 2.63
CA LYS A 204 -36.76 20.90 3.28
C LYS A 204 -38.22 20.92 2.82
N GLY A 205 -39.17 20.71 3.72
CA GLY A 205 -40.60 20.70 3.40
C GLY A 205 -41.52 20.69 4.62
N LYS A 206 -41.66 21.86 5.24
CA LYS A 206 -42.74 22.40 6.10
C LYS A 206 -43.79 21.43 6.70
N GLY A 207 -43.91 21.41 8.03
CA GLY A 207 -45.11 20.92 8.70
C GLY A 207 -45.01 20.85 10.24
N LYS A 208 -45.83 21.65 10.91
CA LYS A 208 -45.94 21.87 12.37
C LYS A 208 -46.08 20.58 13.19
N GLY A 209 -45.43 20.52 14.36
CA GLY A 209 -45.71 19.50 15.37
C GLY A 209 -44.63 19.37 16.45
N GLN A 210 -44.74 20.19 17.49
CA GLN A 210 -43.95 20.04 18.70
C GLN A 210 -44.23 18.68 19.37
N LYS A 211 -43.26 17.76 19.35
CA LYS A 211 -43.09 16.79 20.44
C LYS A 211 -41.60 16.49 20.61
N ARG A 212 -41.00 17.33 21.45
CA ARG A 212 -39.59 17.40 21.81
C ARG A 212 -39.10 16.11 22.46
N LYS A 213 -37.88 15.74 22.07
CA LYS A 213 -36.78 15.32 22.97
C LYS A 213 -37.05 14.11 23.88
N ARG A 214 -37.06 12.89 23.34
CA ARG A 214 -36.70 11.70 24.15
C ARG A 214 -36.08 10.51 23.42
N LYS A 215 -35.73 10.64 22.12
CA LYS A 215 -35.26 9.51 21.31
C LYS A 215 -33.81 9.61 20.81
N LYS A 216 -33.05 10.65 21.19
CA LYS A 216 -31.65 10.81 20.72
C LYS A 216 -30.58 10.24 21.67
N ASN A 217 -30.94 9.90 22.92
CA ASN A 217 -30.00 9.34 23.90
C ASN A 217 -29.97 7.80 23.93
N HIS A 218 -30.89 7.10 23.26
CA HIS A 218 -30.86 5.63 23.23
C HIS A 218 -29.79 5.10 22.27
N ASP A 219 -29.51 5.81 21.19
CA ASP A 219 -28.58 5.34 20.14
C ASP A 219 -27.10 5.52 20.53
N GLN A 220 -26.81 6.33 21.55
CA GLN A 220 -25.44 6.57 22.04
C GLN A 220 -24.97 5.48 23.02
N LYS A 221 -25.88 4.79 23.71
CA LYS A 221 -25.54 3.77 24.74
C LYS A 221 -25.41 2.34 24.16
N ASN A 222 -25.33 2.20 22.84
CA ASN A 222 -25.18 0.90 22.17
C ASN A 222 -23.85 0.80 21.42
N ARG A 223 -22.79 1.38 21.99
CA ARG A 223 -21.42 1.32 21.47
C ARG A 223 -20.45 0.56 22.37
N GLU A 224 -20.94 -0.14 23.39
CA GLU A 224 -20.06 -0.76 24.40
C GLU A 224 -20.40 -2.21 24.77
N ALA A 225 -21.21 -2.91 24.00
CA ALA A 225 -21.35 -4.36 24.14
C ALA A 225 -21.69 -5.00 22.80
N GLN A 226 -20.78 -5.78 22.24
CA GLN A 226 -20.98 -6.59 21.04
C GLN A 226 -21.77 -7.87 21.39
N CYS A 227 -22.86 -7.74 22.15
CA CYS A 227 -23.73 -8.85 22.53
C CYS A 227 -24.77 -9.09 21.44
N GLU A 228 -25.01 -10.37 21.11
CA GLU A 228 -26.13 -10.74 20.26
C GLU A 228 -27.48 -10.45 20.95
N PRO A 229 -28.54 -10.13 20.17
CA PRO A 229 -29.86 -9.90 20.74
C PRO A 229 -30.41 -11.19 21.36
N CYS A 230 -31.04 -11.07 22.54
CA CYS A 230 -31.64 -12.20 23.28
C CYS A 230 -32.66 -13.05 22.50
N CYS A 231 -33.18 -12.53 21.38
CA CYS A 231 -33.96 -13.30 20.43
C CYS A 231 -33.76 -12.75 19.01
N ASP A 232 -33.29 -13.59 18.10
CA ASP A 232 -33.26 -13.31 16.68
C ASP A 232 -34.62 -13.64 16.01
N GLY A 233 -35.04 -12.83 15.04
CA GLY A 233 -36.33 -12.99 14.35
C GLY A 233 -37.59 -12.67 15.16
N CYS A 234 -37.46 -12.23 16.42
CA CYS A 234 -38.59 -11.79 17.24
C CYS A 234 -39.14 -10.40 16.82
N SER A 235 -40.45 -10.18 17.00
CA SER A 235 -41.06 -8.85 16.78
C SER A 235 -40.56 -7.82 17.80
N GLU A 236 -40.54 -6.53 17.43
CA GLU A 236 -40.07 -5.44 18.30
C GLU A 236 -40.79 -5.38 19.65
N ARG A 237 -42.10 -5.68 19.66
CA ARG A 237 -42.90 -5.75 20.89
C ARG A 237 -42.44 -6.87 21.82
N ARG A 238 -41.89 -7.96 21.28
CA ARG A 238 -41.37 -9.09 22.05
C ARG A 238 -39.96 -8.81 22.58
N LYS A 239 -39.11 -8.13 21.82
CA LYS A 239 -37.76 -7.72 22.26
C LYS A 239 -37.79 -6.88 23.55
N GLN A 240 -38.81 -6.04 23.72
CA GLN A 240 -39.01 -5.22 24.93
C GLN A 240 -39.26 -6.00 26.23
N GLY A 241 -39.54 -7.31 26.13
CA GLY A 241 -39.73 -8.19 27.29
C GLY A 241 -38.45 -8.74 27.89
N PHE A 242 -37.32 -8.61 27.18
CA PHE A 242 -36.00 -9.10 27.61
C PHE A 242 -35.16 -7.95 28.16
N ILE A 243 -34.34 -8.25 29.18
CA ILE A 243 -33.32 -7.38 29.75
C ILE A 243 -31.98 -8.11 29.56
N GLN A 244 -31.03 -7.43 28.93
CA GLN A 244 -29.68 -7.95 28.72
C GLN A 244 -28.69 -7.22 29.61
N ASP A 245 -27.85 -7.98 30.29
CA ASP A 245 -26.71 -7.43 31.02
C ASP A 245 -25.60 -7.00 30.03
N PRO A 246 -25.16 -5.73 30.05
CA PRO A 246 -24.16 -5.21 29.12
C PRO A 246 -22.76 -5.81 29.28
N LEU A 247 -22.41 -6.40 30.44
CA LEU A 247 -21.07 -6.94 30.70
C LEU A 247 -20.99 -8.45 30.45
N THR A 248 -22.07 -9.18 30.74
CA THR A 248 -22.11 -10.65 30.63
C THR A 248 -22.90 -11.14 29.42
N CYS A 249 -23.57 -10.25 28.70
CA CYS A 249 -24.53 -10.55 27.62
C CYS A 249 -25.70 -11.46 28.05
N GLN A 250 -25.89 -11.70 29.36
CA GLN A 250 -26.91 -12.61 29.87
C GLN A 250 -28.31 -12.02 29.66
N CYS A 251 -29.20 -12.85 29.14
CA CYS A 251 -30.59 -12.48 28.85
C CYS A 251 -31.52 -12.94 29.97
N SER A 252 -32.32 -12.02 30.48
CA SER A 252 -33.31 -12.27 31.53
C SER A 252 -34.66 -11.65 31.16
N CYS A 253 -35.74 -12.13 31.78
CA CYS A 253 -37.06 -11.58 31.56
C CYS A 253 -37.33 -10.36 32.43
N ARG A 254 -37.96 -9.34 31.84
CA ARG A 254 -38.38 -8.14 32.56
C ARG A 254 -39.44 -8.41 33.63
N ASN A 255 -40.34 -9.34 33.34
CA ASN A 255 -41.34 -9.77 34.30
C ASN A 255 -40.79 -10.96 35.10
N SER A 256 -41.02 -10.95 36.42
CA SER A 256 -40.68 -12.07 37.29
C SER A 256 -41.79 -13.12 37.33
N ASN A 257 -41.44 -14.34 37.73
CA ASN A 257 -42.40 -15.42 37.97
C ASN A 257 -43.51 -15.00 38.96
N ALA A 258 -43.15 -14.25 40.01
CA ALA A 258 -44.11 -13.72 40.97
C ALA A 258 -45.12 -12.75 40.34
N HIS A 259 -44.66 -11.90 39.40
CA HIS A 259 -45.52 -10.95 38.69
C HIS A 259 -46.59 -11.67 37.82
N CYS A 260 -46.20 -12.73 37.12
CA CYS A 260 -47.15 -13.51 36.33
C CYS A 260 -48.13 -14.31 37.22
N ARG A 261 -47.62 -14.90 38.31
CA ARG A 261 -48.42 -15.69 39.26
C ARG A 261 -49.50 -14.86 39.96
N ALA A 262 -49.24 -13.58 40.24
CA ALA A 262 -50.24 -12.66 40.77
C ALA A 262 -51.46 -12.47 39.83
N ARG A 263 -51.35 -12.86 38.56
CA ARG A 263 -52.42 -12.83 37.55
C ARG A 263 -52.89 -14.22 37.13
N TYR A 264 -52.54 -15.26 37.91
CA TYR A 264 -52.82 -16.66 37.61
C TYR A 264 -52.24 -17.13 36.26
N LEU A 265 -51.08 -16.58 35.89
CA LEU A 265 -50.33 -16.92 34.68
C LEU A 265 -48.93 -17.42 35.05
N GLU A 266 -48.30 -18.15 34.13
CA GLU A 266 -46.93 -18.64 34.27
C GLU A 266 -45.99 -17.90 33.33
N LEU A 267 -44.81 -17.52 33.83
CA LEU A 267 -43.81 -16.89 32.99
C LEU A 267 -43.16 -17.96 32.11
N ASN A 268 -43.23 -17.76 30.81
CA ASN A 268 -42.44 -18.50 29.86
C ASN A 268 -41.07 -17.83 29.73
N GLU A 269 -40.05 -18.42 30.34
CA GLU A 269 -38.68 -17.87 30.40
C GLU A 269 -38.03 -17.72 29.02
N ARG A 270 -38.45 -18.50 28.01
CA ARG A 270 -37.93 -18.39 26.63
C ARG A 270 -38.55 -17.24 25.84
N THR A 271 -39.76 -16.83 26.19
CA THR A 271 -40.49 -15.79 25.44
C THR A 271 -40.76 -14.53 26.27
N CYS A 272 -40.43 -14.58 27.56
CA CYS A 272 -40.72 -13.57 28.59
C CYS A 272 -42.18 -13.11 28.62
N ARG A 273 -43.10 -14.03 28.34
CA ARG A 273 -44.55 -13.80 28.39
C ARG A 273 -45.18 -14.52 29.56
N CYS A 274 -46.18 -13.89 30.17
CA CYS A 274 -47.06 -14.57 31.11
C CYS A 274 -48.13 -15.30 30.30
N ASP A 275 -47.99 -16.61 30.15
CA ASP A 275 -48.93 -17.47 29.43
C ASP A 275 -49.85 -18.20 30.42
N LYS A 276 -51.01 -18.68 29.95
CA LYS A 276 -51.87 -19.53 30.80
C LYS A 276 -51.17 -20.86 31.06
N PRO A 277 -51.27 -21.44 32.28
CA PRO A 277 -50.71 -22.76 32.54
C PRO A 277 -51.27 -23.76 31.53
N ARG A 278 -50.39 -24.50 30.86
CA ARG A 278 -50.83 -25.62 30.01
C ARG A 278 -51.28 -26.73 30.95
N ARG A 279 -52.57 -27.07 30.90
CA ARG A 279 -53.12 -28.25 31.60
C ARG A 279 -52.54 -29.53 31.01
#